data_AF-A0A4Y2KI59-F1
#
_entry.id   AF-A0A4Y2KI59-F1
#
_cell.length_a   1.000
_cell.length_b   1.000
_cell.length_c   1.000
_cell.angle_alpha   90.00
_cell.angle_beta   90.00
_cell.angle_gamma   90.00
#
_symmetry.space_group_name_H-M   'P 1'
#
loop_
_entity.id
_entity.type
_entity.pdbx_description
1 polymer ?
#
loop_
_entity_poly.entity_id
_entity_poly.type
_entity_poly.pdbx_seq_one_letter_code
_entity_poly.pdbx_strand_id
1 'polypeptide(L)'
;MYFPEYKQKNFHCSQTTEDQVNLPQSVTENKCELRTEVNDIIKNFDSVFSKDKYDIGELRVEPQRIVLNSDLPVSLRPYRTSPVEEQEIESGLEIFASWFN
;
A
#
# COMPACT_ATOMS: atom_id res chain seq x y z
N MET A 1 4.46 20.58 -26.43
CA MET A 1 3.83 19.50 -25.65
C MET A 1 3.29 20.10 -24.37
N TYR A 2 1.98 20.00 -24.15
CA TYR A 2 1.30 20.51 -22.97
C TYR A 2 1.12 19.34 -21.99
N PHE A 3 1.68 19.46 -20.79
CA PHE A 3 1.42 18.52 -19.70
C PHE A 3 0.36 19.16 -18.80
N PRO A 4 -0.86 18.61 -18.69
CA PRO A 4 -1.83 19.13 -17.74
C PRO A 4 -1.29 18.89 -16.33
N GLU A 5 -1.37 19.94 -15.50
CA GLU A 5 -1.00 19.88 -14.08
C GLU A 5 -1.78 18.76 -13.39
N TYR A 6 -1.07 17.73 -12.92
CA TYR A 6 -1.65 16.71 -12.05
C TYR A 6 -1.99 17.37 -10.73
N LYS A 7 -3.28 17.61 -10.48
CA LYS A 7 -3.79 18.06 -9.18
C LYS A 7 -3.51 16.96 -8.16
N GLN A 8 -2.55 17.21 -7.28
CA GLN A 8 -2.31 16.42 -6.08
C GLN A 8 -3.60 16.42 -5.26
N LYS A 9 -4.35 15.31 -5.31
CA LYS A 9 -5.49 15.11 -4.42
C LYS A 9 -4.91 14.86 -3.04
N ASN A 10 -4.81 15.91 -2.23
CA ASN A 10 -4.63 15.78 -0.79
C ASN A 10 -5.75 14.87 -0.28
N PHE A 11 -5.42 13.62 0.00
CA PHE A 11 -6.33 12.73 0.73
C PHE A 11 -6.29 13.20 2.17
N HIS A 12 -7.09 14.22 2.47
CA HIS A 12 -7.35 14.57 3.85
C HIS A 12 -8.14 13.40 4.43
N CYS A 13 -7.45 12.54 5.17
CA CYS A 13 -8.10 11.58 6.06
C CYS A 13 -8.83 12.44 7.09
N SER A 14 -10.08 12.76 6.80
CA SER A 14 -10.99 13.36 7.77
C SER A 14 -11.05 12.37 8.92
N GLN A 15 -10.44 12.75 10.04
CA GLN A 15 -10.76 12.14 11.31
C GLN A 15 -12.27 12.31 11.45
N THR A 16 -12.98 11.22 11.20
CA THR A 16 -14.41 11.15 11.43
C THR A 16 -14.53 11.09 12.95
N THR A 17 -14.59 12.27 13.58
CA THR A 17 -15.42 12.43 14.77
C THR A 17 -16.73 11.75 14.47
N GLU A 18 -17.17 10.90 15.40
CA GLU A 18 -18.31 9.98 15.34
C GLU A 18 -19.60 10.71 14.91
N ASP A 19 -19.70 11.03 13.62
CA ASP A 19 -20.92 11.52 13.03
C ASP A 19 -21.85 10.32 13.00
N GLN A 20 -22.90 10.46 13.82
CA GLN A 20 -23.99 9.53 14.01
C GLN A 20 -24.68 9.27 12.67
N VAL A 21 -24.12 8.35 11.88
CA VAL A 21 -24.81 7.73 10.75
C VAL A 21 -25.94 6.93 11.36
N ASN A 22 -27.17 7.45 11.24
CA ASN A 22 -28.35 6.72 11.68
C ASN A 22 -28.55 5.52 10.77
N LEU A 23 -27.95 4.40 11.19
CA LEU A 23 -27.98 3.12 10.53
C LEU A 23 -29.31 2.44 10.90
N PRO A 24 -30.06 1.86 9.94
CA PRO A 24 -31.33 1.21 10.24
C PRO A 24 -31.15 0.15 11.34
N GLN A 25 -32.12 0.07 12.26
CA GLN A 25 -32.06 -0.76 13.49
C GLN A 25 -31.79 -2.26 13.26
N SER A 26 -31.93 -2.76 12.02
CA SER A 26 -31.54 -4.12 11.64
C SER A 26 -30.03 -4.35 11.59
N VAL A 27 -29.20 -3.29 11.58
CA VAL A 27 -27.74 -3.40 11.64
C VAL A 27 -27.20 -3.30 13.07
N THR A 28 -28.03 -2.87 14.02
CA THR A 28 -27.61 -2.65 15.41
C THR A 28 -27.66 -3.88 16.32
N GLU A 29 -28.29 -4.99 15.90
CA GLU A 29 -28.45 -6.16 16.78
C GLU A 29 -27.24 -7.11 16.82
N ASN A 30 -26.42 -7.22 15.75
CA ASN A 30 -25.30 -8.21 15.69
C ASN A 30 -23.89 -7.61 15.61
N LYS A 31 -23.70 -6.33 15.98
CA LYS A 31 -22.41 -5.63 15.87
C LYS A 31 -21.27 -6.31 16.66
N CYS A 32 -21.58 -6.86 17.84
CA CYS A 32 -20.59 -7.53 18.69
C CYS A 32 -20.19 -8.90 18.12
N GLU A 33 -21.14 -9.66 17.58
CA GLU A 33 -20.90 -10.97 16.98
C GLU A 33 -20.05 -10.85 15.71
N LEU A 34 -20.37 -9.88 14.85
CA LEU A 34 -19.58 -9.59 13.64
C LEU A 34 -18.14 -9.17 13.95
N ARG A 35 -17.91 -8.39 15.02
CA ARG A 35 -16.56 -8.02 15.44
C ARG A 35 -15.74 -9.23 15.89
N THR A 36 -16.37 -10.17 16.58
CA THR A 36 -15.73 -11.41 17.01
C THR A 36 -15.40 -12.29 15.80
N GLU A 37 -16.36 -12.49 14.89
CA GLU A 37 -16.16 -13.28 13.67
C GLU A 37 -15.02 -12.72 12.81
N VAL A 38 -14.98 -11.41 12.60
CA VAL A 38 -13.89 -10.75 11.84
C VAL A 38 -12.53 -10.96 12.53
N ASN A 39 -12.47 -10.79 13.85
CA ASN A 39 -11.23 -11.01 14.59
C ASN A 39 -10.78 -12.48 14.55
N ASP A 40 -11.73 -13.41 14.60
CA ASP A 40 -11.45 -14.84 14.51
C ASP A 40 -10.95 -15.20 13.10
N ILE A 41 -11.51 -14.62 12.04
CA ILE A 41 -11.00 -14.78 10.68
C ILE A 41 -9.55 -14.26 10.57
N ILE A 42 -9.28 -13.05 11.05
CA ILE A 42 -7.92 -12.46 11.00
C ILE A 42 -6.92 -13.34 11.75
N LYS A 43 -7.31 -13.89 12.91
CA LYS A 43 -6.46 -14.80 13.70
C LYS A 43 -6.27 -16.15 13.03
N ASN A 44 -7.32 -16.72 12.47
CA ASN A 44 -7.29 -18.04 11.84
C ASN A 44 -6.45 -18.04 10.55
N PHE A 45 -6.33 -16.88 9.90
CA PHE A 45 -5.57 -16.69 8.66
C PHE A 45 -4.48 -15.62 8.82
N ASP A 46 -3.77 -15.64 9.94
CA ASP A 46 -2.77 -14.62 10.29
C ASP A 46 -1.61 -14.50 9.29
N SER A 47 -1.35 -15.56 8.51
CA SER A 47 -0.34 -15.59 7.44
C SER A 47 -0.82 -15.02 6.10
N VAL A 48 -2.13 -14.81 5.94
CA VAL A 48 -2.73 -14.30 4.70
C VAL A 48 -2.80 -12.77 4.71
N PHE A 49 -2.94 -12.18 5.89
CA PHE A 49 -3.05 -10.74 6.07
C PHE A 49 -1.74 -10.15 6.58
N SER A 50 -1.28 -9.06 5.96
CA SER A 50 -0.15 -8.28 6.48
C SER A 50 -0.46 -7.75 7.88
N LYS A 51 0.39 -8.09 8.85
CA LYS A 51 0.31 -7.69 10.26
C LYS A 51 0.75 -6.26 10.49
N ASP A 52 1.75 -5.81 9.75
CA ASP A 52 2.25 -4.44 9.78
C ASP A 52 2.82 -4.03 8.41
N LYS A 53 3.35 -2.81 8.32
CA LYS A 53 3.88 -2.23 7.07
C LYS A 53 5.16 -2.90 6.55
N TYR A 54 5.76 -3.78 7.33
CA TYR A 54 6.94 -4.57 7.01
C TYR A 54 6.62 -6.05 6.81
N ASP A 55 5.38 -6.48 7.10
CA ASP A 55 4.92 -7.86 6.88
C ASP A 55 4.60 -8.11 5.40
N ILE A 56 5.62 -8.55 4.69
CA ILE A 56 5.65 -8.58 3.24
C ILE A 56 5.90 -9.99 2.77
N GLY A 57 5.04 -10.41 1.85
CA GLY A 57 5.07 -11.77 1.33
C GLY A 57 6.36 -12.07 0.59
N GLU A 58 6.93 -13.24 0.87
CA GLU A 58 8.01 -13.82 0.10
C GLU A 58 7.48 -15.01 -0.71
N LEU A 59 7.80 -15.06 -2.00
CA LEU A 59 7.49 -16.21 -2.84
C LEU A 59 8.75 -17.07 -3.00
N ARG A 60 8.74 -18.28 -2.43
CA ARG A 60 9.87 -19.23 -2.43
C ARG A 60 10.04 -20.01 -3.75
N VAL A 61 9.80 -19.35 -4.88
CA VAL A 61 9.94 -19.95 -6.22
C VAL A 61 11.30 -19.59 -6.82
N GLU A 62 11.66 -20.28 -7.91
CA GLU A 62 12.83 -19.90 -8.70
C GLU A 62 12.71 -18.44 -9.17
N PRO A 63 13.79 -17.63 -9.11
CA PRO A 63 13.77 -16.26 -9.58
C PRO A 63 13.25 -16.15 -11.02
N GLN A 64 12.32 -15.22 -11.24
CA GLN A 64 11.76 -14.98 -12.57
C GLN A 64 12.84 -14.50 -13.54
N ARG A 65 13.02 -15.22 -14.66
CA ARG A 65 13.89 -14.78 -15.76
C ARG A 65 13.09 -13.96 -16.76
N ILE A 66 13.57 -12.77 -17.10
CA ILE A 66 12.97 -11.89 -18.11
C ILE A 66 13.62 -12.20 -19.46
N VAL A 67 12.83 -12.59 -20.46
CA VAL A 67 13.29 -12.81 -21.83
C VAL A 67 13.14 -11.50 -22.62
N LEU A 68 14.23 -11.04 -23.25
CA LEU A 68 14.25 -9.80 -24.02
C LEU A 68 14.01 -10.07 -25.50
N ASN A 69 13.42 -9.09 -26.18
CA ASN A 69 13.28 -9.10 -27.64
C ASN A 69 14.53 -8.57 -28.36
N SER A 70 15.45 -7.95 -27.62
CA SER A 70 16.69 -7.36 -28.12
C SER A 70 17.71 -7.32 -26.99
N ASP A 71 18.98 -7.52 -27.33
CA ASP A 71 20.12 -7.46 -26.40
C ASP A 71 20.71 -6.05 -26.27
N LEU A 72 20.17 -5.07 -26.99
CA LEU A 72 20.67 -3.69 -26.94
C LEU A 72 20.16 -2.96 -25.68
N PRO A 73 21.03 -2.58 -24.72
CA PRO A 73 20.61 -1.85 -23.54
C PRO A 73 20.22 -0.40 -23.88
N VAL A 74 19.24 0.13 -23.17
CA VAL A 74 18.79 1.52 -23.29
C VAL A 74 18.99 2.22 -21.95
N SER A 75 19.74 3.32 -21.95
CA SER A 75 19.94 4.17 -20.77
C SER A 75 19.19 5.49 -20.96
N LEU A 76 18.14 5.70 -20.15
CA LEU A 76 17.39 6.94 -20.15
C LEU A 76 17.92 7.92 -19.09
N ARG A 77 17.77 9.22 -19.35
CA ARG A 77 18.12 10.25 -18.36
C ARG A 77 17.00 10.31 -17.29
N PRO A 78 17.33 10.28 -15.99
CA PRO A 78 16.35 10.51 -14.93
C PRO A 78 15.68 11.88 -15.06
N TYR A 79 14.39 11.95 -14.72
CA TYR A 79 13.68 13.22 -14.64
C TYR A 79 14.04 13.97 -13.37
N ARG A 80 13.87 15.30 -13.40
CA ARG A 80 14.00 16.11 -12.20
C ARG A 80 12.76 15.93 -11.33
N THR A 81 12.98 15.62 -10.07
CA THR A 81 11.98 15.61 -9.00
C THR A 81 12.08 16.91 -8.19
N SER A 82 11.04 17.22 -7.43
CA SER A 82 11.11 18.33 -6.45
C SER A 82 11.88 17.90 -5.20
N PRO A 83 12.44 18.83 -4.40
CA PRO A 83 13.12 18.46 -3.16
C PRO A 83 12.25 17.68 -2.16
N VAL A 84 10.94 17.95 -2.14
CA VAL A 84 10.00 17.23 -1.27
C VAL A 84 9.81 15.79 -1.76
N GLU A 85 9.62 15.62 -3.07
CA GLU A 85 9.45 14.30 -3.68
C GLU A 85 10.73 13.47 -3.59
N GLU A 86 11.90 14.10 -3.74
CA GLU A 86 13.20 13.44 -3.55
C GLU A 86 13.33 12.88 -2.13
N GLN A 87 12.97 13.67 -1.10
CA GLN A 87 12.97 13.22 0.29
C GLN A 87 11.99 12.06 0.54
N GLU A 88 10.79 12.10 -0.06
CA GLU A 88 9.81 11.01 0.04
C GLU A 88 10.33 9.73 -0.63
N ILE A 89 10.94 9.85 -1.81
CA ILE A 89 11.55 8.71 -2.53
C ILE A 89 12.70 8.13 -1.72
N GLU A 90 13.61 8.97 -1.21
CA GLU A 90 14.74 8.53 -0.36
C GLU A 90 14.24 7.74 0.85
N SER A 91 13.21 8.23 1.55
CA SER A 91 12.64 7.51 2.69
C SER A 91 12.08 6.13 2.32
N GLY A 92 11.49 6.01 1.13
CA GLY A 92 11.01 4.72 0.60
C GLY A 92 12.15 3.77 0.23
N LEU A 93 13.23 4.30 -0.35
CA LEU A 93 14.43 3.53 -0.70
C LEU A 93 15.16 3.02 0.55
N GLU A 94 15.22 3.79 1.64
CA GLU A 94 15.78 3.34 2.91
C GLU A 94 14.99 2.15 3.48
N ILE A 95 13.65 2.24 3.48
CA ILE A 95 12.79 1.13 3.90
C ILE A 95 13.05 -0.10 3.02
N PHE A 96 13.03 0.07 1.70
CA PHE A 96 13.26 -1.03 0.75
C PHE A 96 14.63 -1.68 0.93
N ALA A 97 15.70 -0.89 1.07
CA ALA A 97 17.07 -1.37 1.22
C ALA A 97 17.27 -2.13 2.55
N SER A 98 16.56 -1.74 3.61
CA SER A 98 16.64 -2.41 4.91
C SER A 98 16.20 -3.89 4.87
N TRP A 99 15.45 -4.31 3.84
CA TRP A 99 14.95 -5.69 3.76
C TRP A 99 15.91 -6.67 3.09
N PHE A 100 16.96 -6.18 2.44
CA PHE A 100 17.95 -7.02 1.75
C PHE A 100 19.24 -7.22 2.56
N ASN A 101 19.34 -6.66 3.77
CA ASN A 101 20.47 -6.80 4.69
C ASN A 101 20.11 -7.67 5.89
#